data_AF-A0A0L0FUA8-F1
#
_entry.id   AF-A0A0L0FUA8-F1
#
_cell.length_a   1.000
_cell.length_b   1.000
_cell.length_c   1.000
_cell.angle_alpha   90.00
_cell.angle_beta   90.00
_cell.angle_gamma   90.00
#
_symmetry.space_group_name_H-M   'P 1'
#
loop_
_entity.id
_entity.type
_entity.pdbx_description
1 polymer ?
#
loop_
_entity_poly.entity_id
_entity_poly.type
_entity_poly.pdbx_seq_one_letter_code
_entity_poly.pdbx_strand_id
1 'polypeptide(L)'
;MMSIKASVLLLALACNTNAKALSKRGYRSSTEAICNRAWSNSGSSGKTDCTGADWIFSSVGDRSSAVSAGLKNSAVTSMAYLSVGTVNTDFPADPRLSAYTWEENSDSNGQGGLWGDHWFNPDDLVPHILPIMKDIMDDYKAQGFNAISTDNAKPSDAVTDNDSVAARHRANDRIDPRYVEYMAGIVDYAHSIGMKVALKNPSFYVNEPSIIHKFDAYIVESLFNWYPYDIDNYNGSPNLLTGSKPMWIFQYEGINGLSNSKLRERMVEQGVETTYMDTNNGWVEFHATQ
;
A
#
# COMPACT_ATOMS: atom_id res chain seq x y z
N MET A 1 49.33 43.34 -40.21
CA MET A 1 49.72 43.23 -38.79
C MET A 1 48.54 42.68 -38.01
N MET A 2 48.59 41.37 -37.72
CA MET A 2 47.60 40.66 -36.89
C MET A 2 47.94 40.88 -35.42
N SER A 3 46.94 41.24 -34.62
CA SER A 3 47.05 41.20 -33.15
C SER A 3 46.43 39.90 -32.64
N ILE A 4 47.29 39.08 -32.05
CA ILE A 4 46.98 37.88 -31.27
C ILE A 4 46.92 38.33 -29.80
N LYS A 5 45.79 38.08 -29.11
CA LYS A 5 45.70 37.64 -27.69
C LYS A 5 44.29 37.84 -27.12
N ALA A 6 43.58 36.72 -26.96
CA ALA A 6 42.64 36.40 -25.87
C ALA A 6 42.23 34.93 -26.09
N SER A 7 43.04 33.97 -25.67
CA SER A 7 42.97 33.32 -24.35
C SER A 7 41.59 32.69 -24.06
N VAL A 8 41.39 31.51 -24.66
CA VAL A 8 40.85 30.28 -24.05
C VAL A 8 39.82 30.47 -22.93
N LEU A 9 38.55 30.55 -23.30
CA LEU A 9 37.35 30.25 -22.50
C LEU A 9 36.21 30.18 -23.55
N LEU A 10 35.39 29.15 -23.76
CA LEU A 10 34.90 28.04 -22.95
C LEU A 10 34.90 26.76 -23.81
N LEU A 11 35.63 25.73 -23.39
CA LEU A 11 35.29 24.35 -23.71
C LEU A 11 34.58 23.78 -22.47
N ALA A 12 33.25 23.96 -22.39
CA ALA A 12 32.41 23.33 -21.37
C ALA A 12 30.97 23.22 -21.88
N LEU A 13 30.79 22.64 -23.07
CA LEU A 13 29.50 22.35 -23.68
C LEU A 13 29.47 20.88 -24.11
N ALA A 14 29.73 19.96 -23.17
CA ALA A 14 29.50 18.53 -23.38
C ALA A 14 29.65 17.72 -22.08
N CYS A 15 29.04 18.13 -20.96
CA CYS A 15 28.94 17.28 -19.76
C CYS A 15 27.80 17.78 -18.86
N ASN A 16 26.54 17.71 -19.30
CA ASN A 16 25.41 17.96 -18.39
C ASN A 16 24.14 17.14 -18.70
N THR A 17 24.21 16.15 -19.60
CA THR A 17 23.04 15.31 -19.92
C THR A 17 23.05 13.93 -19.27
N ASN A 18 24.11 13.51 -18.56
CA ASN A 18 24.19 12.17 -17.96
C ASN A 18 24.41 12.13 -16.44
N ALA A 19 24.28 13.25 -15.72
CA ALA A 19 24.48 13.29 -14.27
C ALA A 19 23.23 12.90 -13.43
N LYS A 20 22.05 12.74 -14.05
CA LYS A 20 20.83 12.28 -13.34
C LYS A 20 20.65 10.75 -13.35
N ALA A 21 21.44 10.01 -14.12
CA ALA A 21 21.25 8.57 -14.30
C ALA A 21 22.11 7.67 -13.37
N LEU A 22 22.96 8.24 -12.52
CA LEU A 22 23.95 7.45 -11.74
C LEU A 22 23.87 7.60 -10.22
N SER A 23 22.87 8.29 -9.67
CA SER A 23 22.69 8.45 -8.21
C SER A 23 21.48 7.71 -7.63
N LYS A 24 20.67 7.00 -8.44
CA LYS A 24 19.56 6.16 -7.96
C LYS A 24 19.96 4.70 -7.63
N ARG A 25 21.20 4.45 -7.18
CA ARG A 25 21.44 3.25 -6.35
C ARG A 25 20.95 3.56 -4.94
N GLY A 26 19.64 3.77 -4.85
CA GLY A 26 18.95 3.92 -3.58
C GLY A 26 19.10 2.62 -2.82
N TYR A 27 19.57 2.77 -1.59
CA TYR A 27 19.61 1.78 -0.52
C TYR A 27 18.45 0.77 -0.59
N ARG A 28 18.74 -0.52 -0.34
CA ARG A 28 17.78 -1.64 -0.18
C ARG A 28 16.45 -1.15 0.40
N SER A 29 15.35 -1.24 -0.34
CA SER A 29 14.02 -1.22 0.30
C SER A 29 14.01 -2.35 1.32
N SER A 30 13.57 -2.08 2.55
CA SER A 30 13.80 -2.97 3.70
C SER A 30 13.40 -4.42 3.41
N THR A 31 14.31 -5.31 3.81
CA THR A 31 14.51 -6.72 3.48
C THR A 31 13.45 -7.72 3.95
N GLU A 32 12.27 -7.28 4.38
CA GLU A 32 11.28 -8.20 4.96
C GLU A 32 10.36 -8.78 3.88
N ALA A 33 10.35 -10.10 3.75
CA ALA A 33 9.53 -10.80 2.76
C ALA A 33 8.08 -10.95 3.27
N ILE A 34 7.11 -10.73 2.38
CA ILE A 34 5.68 -10.93 2.68
C ILE A 34 5.09 -12.09 1.88
N CYS A 35 4.33 -12.94 2.56
CA CYS A 35 3.41 -13.87 1.94
C CYS A 35 1.99 -13.31 2.00
N ASN A 36 1.47 -12.83 0.85
CA ASN A 36 0.07 -12.41 0.76
C ASN A 36 -0.82 -13.60 0.38
N ARG A 37 -1.80 -13.88 1.24
CA ARG A 37 -2.87 -14.86 1.03
C ARG A 37 -4.27 -14.24 1.16
N ALA A 38 -4.35 -12.96 1.55
CA ALA A 38 -5.61 -12.28 1.85
C ALA A 38 -6.46 -12.08 0.60
N TRP A 39 -5.86 -11.77 -0.54
CA TRP A 39 -6.58 -11.50 -1.79
C TRP A 39 -5.68 -11.70 -3.02
N SER A 40 -6.30 -11.90 -4.19
CA SER A 40 -5.70 -11.77 -5.52
C SER A 40 -6.78 -11.66 -6.59
N ASN A 41 -6.47 -11.04 -7.74
CA ASN A 41 -7.40 -10.96 -8.88
C ASN A 41 -7.48 -12.30 -9.63
N SER A 42 -6.43 -13.11 -9.57
CA SER A 42 -6.39 -14.47 -10.11
C SER A 42 -7.21 -15.49 -9.30
N GLY A 43 -7.67 -15.13 -8.09
CA GLY A 43 -8.25 -16.07 -7.13
C GLY A 43 -7.26 -17.13 -6.61
N SER A 44 -5.97 -16.97 -6.87
CA SER A 44 -4.91 -17.92 -6.51
C SER A 44 -4.06 -17.50 -5.31
N SER A 45 -4.45 -16.47 -4.54
CA SER A 45 -3.75 -16.05 -3.30
C SER A 45 -3.51 -17.22 -2.32
N GLY A 46 -4.42 -18.19 -2.28
CA GLY A 46 -4.29 -19.40 -1.47
C GLY A 46 -3.14 -20.34 -1.88
N LYS A 47 -2.49 -20.10 -3.02
CA LYS A 47 -1.35 -20.89 -3.51
C LYS A 47 0.01 -20.24 -3.27
N THR A 48 0.05 -18.98 -2.81
CA THR A 48 1.29 -18.27 -2.51
C THR A 48 2.15 -19.08 -1.54
N ASP A 49 3.41 -19.34 -1.91
CA ASP A 49 4.38 -19.99 -1.03
C ASP A 49 4.81 -19.02 0.07
N CYS A 50 4.63 -19.43 1.33
CA CYS A 50 5.02 -18.61 2.49
C CYS A 50 6.35 -19.06 3.12
N THR A 51 7.10 -19.94 2.47
CA THR A 51 8.36 -20.43 3.00
C THR A 51 9.36 -19.29 3.13
N GLY A 52 9.83 -19.02 4.35
CA GLY A 52 10.80 -17.97 4.64
C GLY A 52 10.23 -16.56 4.73
N ALA A 53 8.90 -16.39 4.70
CA ALA A 53 8.28 -15.07 4.86
C ALA A 53 8.41 -14.54 6.30
N ASP A 54 8.78 -13.26 6.43
CA ASP A 54 8.79 -12.54 7.71
C ASP A 54 7.38 -12.08 8.11
N TRP A 55 6.53 -11.84 7.10
CA TRP A 55 5.13 -11.47 7.26
C TRP A 55 4.23 -12.45 6.52
N ILE A 56 3.18 -12.92 7.20
CA ILE A 56 2.09 -13.67 6.58
C ILE A 56 0.84 -12.81 6.68
N PHE A 57 0.33 -12.38 5.53
CA PHE A 57 -0.88 -11.57 5.42
C PHE A 57 -2.04 -12.42 4.94
N SER A 58 -3.11 -12.51 5.71
CA SER A 58 -4.26 -13.35 5.36
C SER A 58 -5.59 -12.74 5.79
N SER A 59 -6.66 -13.27 5.23
CA SER A 59 -7.99 -13.13 5.81
C SER A 59 -8.05 -13.94 7.11
N VAL A 60 -8.86 -13.50 8.07
CA VAL A 60 -8.99 -14.14 9.39
C VAL A 60 -9.59 -15.54 9.31
N GLY A 61 -10.39 -15.80 8.26
CA GLY A 61 -10.94 -17.12 7.97
C GLY A 61 -9.97 -18.12 7.31
N ASP A 62 -8.77 -17.71 6.89
CA ASP A 62 -7.80 -18.64 6.28
C ASP A 62 -7.24 -19.59 7.36
N ARG A 63 -7.57 -20.89 7.22
CA ARG A 63 -7.12 -21.97 8.12
C ARG A 63 -6.06 -22.87 7.48
N SER A 64 -5.39 -22.39 6.43
CA SER A 64 -4.30 -23.13 5.78
C SER A 64 -3.16 -23.44 6.77
N SER A 65 -2.36 -24.45 6.43
CA SER A 65 -1.19 -24.84 7.22
C SER A 65 -0.18 -23.71 7.35
N ALA A 66 0.00 -22.89 6.30
CA ALA A 66 0.88 -21.73 6.29
C ALA A 66 0.46 -20.69 7.34
N VAL A 67 -0.81 -20.26 7.33
CA VAL A 67 -1.35 -19.29 8.30
C VAL A 67 -1.32 -19.88 9.72
N SER A 68 -1.75 -21.13 9.88
CA SER A 68 -1.76 -21.81 11.18
C SER A 68 -0.35 -21.97 11.79
N ALA A 69 0.67 -22.16 10.96
CA ALA A 69 2.06 -22.20 11.39
C ALA A 69 2.58 -20.79 11.75
N GLY A 70 2.25 -19.78 10.93
CA GLY A 70 2.57 -18.38 11.19
C GLY A 70 2.05 -17.88 12.54
N LEU A 71 0.77 -18.14 12.83
CA LEU A 71 0.13 -17.74 14.09
C LEU A 71 0.79 -18.36 15.34
N LYS A 72 1.47 -19.50 15.20
CA LYS A 72 2.19 -20.18 16.29
C LYS A 72 3.66 -19.79 16.38
N ASN A 73 4.19 -19.07 15.39
CA ASN A 73 5.60 -18.71 15.30
C ASN A 73 5.80 -17.24 15.67
N SER A 74 6.37 -17.00 16.86
CA SER A 74 6.63 -15.64 17.35
C SER A 74 7.66 -14.86 16.53
N ALA A 75 8.43 -15.52 15.66
CA ALA A 75 9.35 -14.86 14.73
C ALA A 75 8.66 -14.31 13.48
N VAL A 76 7.42 -14.74 13.19
CA VAL A 76 6.65 -14.29 12.03
C VAL A 76 5.63 -13.25 12.47
N THR A 77 5.53 -12.16 11.69
CA THR A 77 4.43 -11.22 11.86
C THR A 77 3.21 -11.75 11.11
N SER A 78 2.18 -12.18 11.84
CA SER A 78 0.91 -12.65 11.29
C SER A 78 -0.08 -11.49 11.23
N MET A 79 -0.38 -11.06 10.01
CA MET A 79 -1.19 -9.88 9.72
C MET A 79 -2.57 -10.26 9.20
N ALA A 80 -3.61 -9.72 9.83
CA ALA A 80 -5.00 -9.89 9.40
C ALA A 80 -5.45 -8.75 8.47
N TYR A 81 -6.27 -9.08 7.47
CA TYR A 81 -7.02 -8.09 6.68
C TYR A 81 -8.09 -7.40 7.54
N LEU A 82 -8.17 -6.07 7.47
CA LEU A 82 -9.23 -5.29 8.07
C LEU A 82 -9.62 -4.12 7.16
N SER A 83 -10.84 -4.13 6.62
CA SER A 83 -11.40 -2.92 6.01
C SER A 83 -11.80 -1.96 7.12
N VAL A 84 -11.21 -0.77 7.13
CA VAL A 84 -11.39 0.21 8.22
C VAL A 84 -12.35 1.34 7.85
N GLY A 85 -12.57 1.59 6.56
CA GLY A 85 -13.50 2.63 6.09
C GLY A 85 -14.73 2.13 5.36
N THR A 86 -14.82 0.82 5.07
CA THR A 86 -16.02 0.21 4.47
C THR A 86 -16.52 -0.99 5.27
N VAL A 87 -17.78 -1.35 5.06
CA VAL A 87 -18.39 -2.61 5.47
C VAL A 87 -19.03 -3.31 4.28
N ASN A 88 -18.74 -4.61 4.14
CA ASN A 88 -19.54 -5.52 3.33
C ASN A 88 -20.70 -6.03 4.19
N THR A 89 -21.94 -5.76 3.80
CA THR A 89 -23.12 -6.11 4.64
C THR A 89 -23.42 -7.60 4.69
N ASP A 90 -22.97 -8.37 3.69
CA ASP A 90 -23.17 -9.82 3.63
C ASP A 90 -22.12 -10.57 4.47
N PHE A 91 -20.91 -10.02 4.55
CA PHE A 91 -19.77 -10.61 5.25
C PHE A 91 -19.00 -9.58 6.11
N PRO A 92 -19.66 -8.92 7.09
CA PRO A 92 -18.99 -7.92 7.90
C PRO A 92 -17.98 -8.56 8.86
N ALA A 93 -16.87 -7.86 9.13
CA ALA A 93 -15.91 -8.28 10.16
C ALA A 93 -16.55 -8.31 11.56
N ASP A 94 -17.51 -7.41 11.81
CA ASP A 94 -18.40 -7.42 12.97
C ASP A 94 -19.81 -6.99 12.53
N PRO A 95 -20.88 -7.74 12.86
CA PRO A 95 -22.25 -7.42 12.46
C PRO A 95 -22.74 -6.02 12.86
N ARG A 96 -22.18 -5.41 13.91
CA ARG A 96 -22.53 -4.05 14.35
C ARG A 96 -22.18 -3.00 13.31
N LEU A 97 -21.17 -3.24 12.47
CA LEU A 97 -20.73 -2.29 11.43
C LEU A 97 -21.82 -2.03 10.38
N SER A 98 -22.66 -3.03 10.09
CA SER A 98 -23.74 -2.91 9.11
C SER A 98 -24.83 -1.89 9.50
N ALA A 99 -24.86 -1.42 10.75
CA ALA A 99 -25.76 -0.35 11.18
C ALA A 99 -25.30 1.06 10.73
N TYR A 100 -24.08 1.18 10.21
CA TYR A 100 -23.43 2.46 9.88
C TYR A 100 -23.08 2.60 8.40
N THR A 101 -23.76 1.85 7.53
CA THR A 101 -23.64 2.02 6.08
C THR A 101 -24.07 3.43 5.67
N TRP A 102 -23.25 4.12 4.89
CA TRP A 102 -23.57 5.47 4.40
C TRP A 102 -23.75 5.53 2.89
N GLU A 103 -22.65 5.44 2.13
CA GLU A 103 -22.67 5.49 0.68
C GLU A 103 -22.13 4.17 0.11
N GLU A 104 -22.78 3.64 -0.92
CA GLU A 104 -22.23 2.49 -1.65
C GLU A 104 -20.84 2.87 -2.20
N ASN A 105 -19.90 1.94 -2.12
CA ASN A 105 -18.57 2.13 -2.67
C ASN A 105 -18.59 2.02 -4.20
N SER A 106 -19.27 2.95 -4.87
CA SER A 106 -19.42 2.98 -6.33
C SER A 106 -18.21 3.63 -7.00
N ASP A 107 -17.01 3.17 -6.65
CA ASP A 107 -15.77 3.70 -7.19
C ASP A 107 -15.73 3.41 -8.70
N SER A 108 -15.85 4.46 -9.53
CA SER A 108 -16.15 4.34 -10.97
C SER A 108 -15.11 3.54 -11.78
N ASN A 109 -13.92 3.35 -11.22
CA ASN A 109 -12.84 2.49 -11.73
C ASN A 109 -12.34 1.48 -10.68
N GLY A 110 -12.98 1.40 -9.53
CA GLY A 110 -12.75 0.38 -8.51
C GLY A 110 -13.80 -0.72 -8.59
N GLN A 111 -13.55 -1.83 -7.88
CA GLN A 111 -14.52 -2.92 -7.80
C GLN A 111 -15.44 -2.80 -6.58
N GLY A 112 -15.49 -1.65 -5.89
CA GLY A 112 -16.22 -1.50 -4.62
C GLY A 112 -17.70 -1.91 -4.69
N GLY A 113 -18.42 -1.51 -5.75
CA GLY A 113 -19.82 -1.91 -5.97
C GLY A 113 -19.97 -3.38 -6.36
N LEU A 114 -18.95 -4.00 -6.96
CA LEU A 114 -18.92 -5.45 -7.20
C LEU A 114 -18.72 -6.23 -5.89
N TRP A 115 -18.07 -5.60 -4.90
CA TRP A 115 -17.77 -6.21 -3.61
C TRP A 115 -18.89 -5.97 -2.59
N GLY A 116 -19.89 -5.12 -2.89
CA GLY A 116 -21.02 -4.84 -2.01
C GLY A 116 -20.64 -3.98 -0.79
N ASP A 117 -19.53 -3.26 -0.89
CA ASP A 117 -19.01 -2.43 0.20
C ASP A 117 -19.76 -1.11 0.31
N HIS A 118 -19.99 -0.66 1.55
CA HIS A 118 -20.50 0.67 1.85
C HIS A 118 -19.48 1.43 2.70
N TRP A 119 -19.23 2.69 2.36
CA TRP A 119 -18.45 3.62 3.19
C TRP A 119 -19.16 3.91 4.51
N PHE A 120 -18.39 4.12 5.57
CA PHE A 120 -18.91 4.73 6.79
C PHE A 120 -19.02 6.23 6.64
N ASN A 121 -20.04 6.83 7.28
CA ASN A 121 -20.11 8.28 7.40
C ASN A 121 -18.91 8.78 8.24
N PRO A 122 -18.16 9.80 7.78
CA PRO A 122 -17.07 10.41 8.54
C PRO A 122 -17.44 10.83 9.97
N ASP A 123 -18.70 11.22 10.22
CA ASP A 123 -19.19 11.60 11.56
C ASP A 123 -19.28 10.42 12.53
N ASP A 124 -19.42 9.19 12.03
CA ASP A 124 -19.56 7.99 12.84
C ASP A 124 -18.22 7.32 13.17
N LEU A 125 -17.15 7.66 12.42
CA LEU A 125 -15.85 6.99 12.50
C LEU A 125 -15.31 6.89 13.92
N VAL A 126 -15.20 8.01 14.63
CA VAL A 126 -14.65 8.05 15.99
C VAL A 126 -15.67 7.62 17.06
N PRO A 127 -16.90 8.18 17.12
CA PRO A 127 -17.81 7.86 18.22
C PRO A 127 -18.40 6.44 18.14
N HIS A 128 -18.49 5.84 16.96
CA HIS A 128 -19.23 4.60 16.75
C HIS A 128 -18.41 3.48 16.11
N ILE A 129 -17.65 3.76 15.05
CA ILE A 129 -16.89 2.71 14.33
C ILE A 129 -15.62 2.32 15.10
N LEU A 130 -14.87 3.29 15.61
CA LEU A 130 -13.60 3.03 16.30
C LEU A 130 -13.75 2.07 17.49
N PRO A 131 -14.76 2.20 18.39
CA PRO A 131 -15.01 1.20 19.42
C PRO A 131 -15.19 -0.22 18.86
N ILE A 132 -15.92 -0.38 17.75
CA ILE A 132 -16.14 -1.69 17.13
C ILE A 132 -14.82 -2.22 16.54
N MET A 133 -14.02 -1.37 15.89
CA MET A 133 -12.70 -1.77 15.36
C MET A 133 -11.73 -2.21 16.45
N LYS A 134 -11.81 -1.61 17.65
CA LYS A 134 -11.03 -2.04 18.82
C LYS A 134 -11.39 -3.45 19.25
N ASP A 135 -12.69 -3.74 19.35
CA ASP A 135 -13.17 -5.09 19.66
C ASP A 135 -12.75 -6.11 18.59
N ILE A 136 -12.79 -5.75 17.30
CA ILE A 136 -12.30 -6.60 16.20
C ILE A 136 -10.81 -6.88 16.35
N MET A 137 -9.99 -5.86 16.65
CA MET A 137 -8.56 -6.03 16.87
C MET A 137 -8.26 -6.93 18.07
N ASP A 138 -9.04 -6.83 19.16
CA ASP A 138 -8.92 -7.73 20.31
C ASP A 138 -9.24 -9.18 19.94
N ASP A 139 -10.29 -9.41 19.13
CA ASP A 139 -10.62 -10.74 18.62
C ASP A 139 -9.50 -11.30 17.73
N TYR A 140 -8.98 -10.48 16.81
CA TYR A 140 -7.86 -10.88 15.94
C TYR A 140 -6.62 -11.23 16.77
N LYS A 141 -6.33 -10.43 17.81
CA LYS A 141 -5.24 -10.69 18.75
C LYS A 141 -5.45 -12.00 19.50
N ALA A 142 -6.67 -12.28 19.96
CA ALA A 142 -7.03 -13.53 20.63
C ALA A 142 -6.88 -14.75 19.70
N GLN A 143 -7.08 -14.57 18.39
CA GLN A 143 -6.82 -15.59 17.36
C GLN A 143 -5.32 -15.77 17.03
N GLY A 144 -4.43 -14.97 17.63
CA GLY A 144 -2.98 -15.06 17.49
C GLY A 144 -2.37 -14.11 16.46
N PHE A 145 -3.17 -13.29 15.78
CA PHE A 145 -2.63 -12.26 14.90
C PHE A 145 -1.89 -11.20 15.73
N ASN A 146 -0.78 -10.70 15.21
CA ASN A 146 0.02 -9.66 15.86
C ASN A 146 0.20 -8.43 14.97
N ALA A 147 -0.54 -8.36 13.86
CA ALA A 147 -0.64 -7.19 13.01
C ALA A 147 -2.00 -7.12 12.30
N ILE A 148 -2.36 -5.93 11.84
CA ILE A 148 -3.46 -5.71 10.89
C ILE A 148 -2.95 -4.96 9.65
N SER A 149 -3.57 -5.23 8.50
CA SER A 149 -3.47 -4.41 7.30
C SER A 149 -4.77 -3.66 7.14
N THR A 150 -4.71 -2.32 7.16
CA THR A 150 -5.88 -1.47 7.01
C THR A 150 -6.19 -1.31 5.54
N ASP A 151 -7.40 -1.65 5.11
CA ASP A 151 -7.91 -1.39 3.76
C ASP A 151 -9.00 -0.31 3.77
N ASN A 152 -9.21 0.35 2.63
CA ASN A 152 -10.23 1.38 2.46
C ASN A 152 -10.14 2.47 3.54
N ALA A 153 -8.93 2.95 3.86
CA ALA A 153 -8.71 3.94 4.92
C ALA A 153 -9.30 5.34 4.62
N LYS A 154 -9.83 5.56 3.40
CA LYS A 154 -10.75 6.65 3.04
C LYS A 154 -11.45 6.33 1.70
N PRO A 155 -12.54 7.03 1.35
CA PRO A 155 -13.11 7.02 0.01
C PRO A 155 -12.06 7.35 -1.05
N SER A 156 -11.93 6.48 -2.04
CA SER A 156 -11.09 6.72 -3.22
C SER A 156 -11.95 7.37 -4.28
N ASP A 157 -11.49 8.50 -4.82
CA ASP A 157 -12.14 9.25 -5.89
C ASP A 157 -11.28 9.27 -7.18
N ALA A 158 -10.14 8.57 -7.17
CA ALA A 158 -9.06 8.78 -8.14
C ALA A 158 -8.34 7.49 -8.60
N VAL A 159 -9.05 6.36 -8.76
CA VAL A 159 -8.50 5.17 -9.41
C VAL A 159 -8.42 5.43 -10.92
N THR A 160 -7.24 5.67 -11.49
CA THR A 160 -7.10 5.98 -12.93
C THR A 160 -5.69 5.71 -13.47
N ASP A 161 -5.59 5.11 -14.65
CA ASP A 161 -4.31 4.87 -15.33
C ASP A 161 -3.68 6.13 -15.95
N ASN A 162 -4.34 7.29 -15.82
CA ASN A 162 -3.90 8.56 -16.36
C ASN A 162 -3.28 9.47 -15.28
N ASP A 163 -1.95 9.64 -15.35
CA ASP A 163 -1.17 10.48 -14.43
C ASP A 163 -1.71 11.90 -14.27
N SER A 164 -2.16 12.54 -15.35
CA SER A 164 -2.64 13.93 -15.30
C SER A 164 -4.00 14.06 -14.61
N VAL A 165 -4.84 13.02 -14.70
CA VAL A 165 -6.12 12.95 -14.01
C VAL A 165 -5.86 12.62 -12.54
N ALA A 166 -5.07 11.58 -12.25
CA ALA A 166 -4.64 11.24 -10.90
C ALA A 166 -4.05 12.46 -10.16
N ALA A 167 -3.08 13.15 -10.78
CA ALA A 167 -2.47 14.36 -10.22
C ALA A 167 -3.49 15.47 -9.94
N ARG A 168 -4.48 15.67 -10.81
CA ARG A 168 -5.52 16.69 -10.62
C ARG A 168 -6.46 16.36 -9.47
N HIS A 169 -6.87 15.11 -9.34
CA HIS A 169 -7.66 14.66 -8.19
C HIS A 169 -6.86 14.88 -6.90
N ARG A 170 -5.60 14.44 -6.86
CA ARG A 170 -4.71 14.60 -5.70
C ARG A 170 -4.41 16.05 -5.33
N ALA A 171 -4.28 16.94 -6.30
CA ALA A 171 -4.03 18.36 -6.02
C ALA A 171 -5.21 19.05 -5.30
N ASN A 172 -6.43 18.52 -5.45
CA ASN A 172 -7.64 19.11 -4.90
C ASN A 172 -8.22 18.31 -3.73
N ASP A 173 -7.84 17.03 -3.59
CA ASP A 173 -8.36 16.14 -2.57
C ASP A 173 -7.45 16.14 -1.34
N ARG A 174 -7.89 16.84 -0.29
CA ARG A 174 -7.30 16.73 1.05
C ARG A 174 -8.05 15.66 1.80
N ILE A 175 -7.31 14.79 2.47
CA ILE A 175 -7.93 13.83 3.37
C ILE A 175 -8.72 14.56 4.45
N ASP A 176 -9.96 14.12 4.67
CA ASP A 176 -10.80 14.68 5.73
C ASP A 176 -10.15 14.38 7.10
N PRO A 177 -9.93 15.41 7.95
CA PRO A 177 -9.29 15.25 9.25
C PRO A 177 -9.93 14.19 10.16
N ARG A 178 -11.23 13.89 9.98
CA ARG A 178 -11.92 12.84 10.74
C ARG A 178 -11.37 11.45 10.44
N TYR A 179 -10.96 11.17 9.19
CA TYR A 179 -10.25 9.92 8.87
C TYR A 179 -8.85 9.90 9.50
N VAL A 180 -8.16 11.04 9.55
CA VAL A 180 -6.84 11.14 10.19
C VAL A 180 -6.94 10.85 11.70
N GLU A 181 -7.90 11.46 12.39
CA GLU A 181 -8.16 11.21 13.81
C GLU A 181 -8.55 9.75 14.06
N TYR A 182 -9.45 9.22 13.25
CA TYR A 182 -9.92 7.84 13.33
C TYR A 182 -8.78 6.82 13.15
N MET A 183 -7.97 6.97 12.09
CA MET A 183 -6.83 6.10 11.85
C MET A 183 -5.77 6.23 12.93
N ALA A 184 -5.56 7.42 13.49
CA ALA A 184 -4.66 7.60 14.62
C ALA A 184 -5.17 6.80 15.84
N GLY A 185 -6.49 6.81 16.08
CA GLY A 185 -7.13 5.99 17.11
C GLY A 185 -6.99 4.49 16.89
N ILE A 186 -7.04 4.01 15.63
CA ILE A 186 -6.76 2.61 15.28
C ILE A 186 -5.32 2.26 15.61
N VAL A 187 -4.36 3.05 15.12
CA VAL A 187 -2.92 2.79 15.31
C VAL A 187 -2.55 2.83 16.79
N ASP A 188 -2.98 3.86 17.52
CA ASP A 188 -2.69 4.02 18.93
C ASP A 188 -3.27 2.84 19.75
N TYR A 189 -4.46 2.35 19.41
CA TYR A 189 -5.03 1.17 20.07
C TYR A 189 -4.29 -0.12 19.73
N ALA A 190 -4.06 -0.40 18.44
CA ALA A 190 -3.33 -1.58 18.00
C ALA A 190 -1.97 -1.69 18.71
N HIS A 191 -1.23 -0.58 18.75
CA HIS A 191 0.03 -0.50 19.48
C HIS A 191 -0.14 -0.75 20.98
N SER A 192 -1.20 -0.24 21.60
CA SER A 192 -1.48 -0.45 23.03
C SER A 192 -1.70 -1.92 23.41
N ILE A 193 -2.20 -2.74 22.48
CA ILE A 193 -2.39 -4.20 22.66
C ILE A 193 -1.25 -5.04 22.02
N GLY A 194 -0.16 -4.39 21.59
CA GLY A 194 1.00 -5.04 21.00
C GLY A 194 0.73 -5.67 19.64
N MET A 195 -0.06 -5.00 18.79
CA MET A 195 -0.22 -5.29 17.37
C MET A 195 0.48 -4.24 16.52
N LYS A 196 1.00 -4.64 15.36
CA LYS A 196 1.51 -3.71 14.32
C LYS A 196 0.39 -3.30 13.36
N VAL A 197 0.56 -2.20 12.64
CA VAL A 197 -0.40 -1.71 11.64
C VAL A 197 0.28 -1.42 10.31
N ALA A 198 -0.14 -2.10 9.25
CA ALA A 198 0.24 -1.78 7.87
C ALA A 198 -0.83 -0.90 7.21
N LEU A 199 -0.43 0.22 6.61
CA LEU A 199 -1.35 1.08 5.85
C LEU A 199 -1.36 0.68 4.37
N LYS A 200 -2.53 0.33 3.85
CA LYS A 200 -2.74 0.09 2.41
C LYS A 200 -2.96 1.41 1.66
N ASN A 201 -2.30 1.55 0.52
CA ASN A 201 -2.35 2.70 -0.40
C ASN A 201 -2.18 4.05 0.33
N PRO A 202 -0.98 4.35 0.89
CA PRO A 202 -0.78 5.43 1.85
C PRO A 202 -0.79 6.85 1.26
N SER A 203 -1.02 7.02 -0.04
CA SER A 203 -0.79 8.25 -0.80
C SER A 203 -1.53 9.49 -0.31
N PHE A 204 -2.63 9.34 0.42
CA PHE A 204 -3.31 10.47 1.05
C PHE A 204 -2.76 10.81 2.44
N TYR A 205 -2.25 9.81 3.16
CA TYR A 205 -1.68 9.96 4.50
C TYR A 205 -0.22 10.42 4.47
N VAL A 206 0.49 10.32 3.34
CA VAL A 206 1.89 10.77 3.22
C VAL A 206 2.08 12.25 3.55
N ASN A 207 1.04 13.06 3.35
CA ASN A 207 1.02 14.49 3.66
C ASN A 207 0.55 14.79 5.10
N GLU A 208 0.25 13.77 5.90
CA GLU A 208 -0.23 13.88 7.28
C GLU A 208 0.87 13.45 8.27
N PRO A 209 1.82 14.36 8.61
CA PRO A 209 2.99 14.02 9.44
C PRO A 209 2.63 13.55 10.85
N SER A 210 1.44 13.89 11.34
CA SER A 210 0.93 13.47 12.65
C SER A 210 0.69 11.97 12.76
N ILE A 211 0.49 11.28 11.63
CA ILE A 211 0.10 9.86 11.61
C ILE A 211 0.98 8.98 10.71
N ILE A 212 1.51 9.49 9.58
CA ILE A 212 2.25 8.63 8.63
C ILE A 212 3.42 7.90 9.28
N HIS A 213 4.10 8.57 10.21
CA HIS A 213 5.23 7.98 10.95
C HIS A 213 4.81 6.99 12.04
N LYS A 214 3.52 6.77 12.29
CA LYS A 214 3.05 5.80 13.28
C LYS A 214 2.83 4.40 12.70
N PHE A 215 2.51 4.24 11.42
CA PHE A 215 2.30 2.91 10.81
C PHE A 215 3.57 2.06 10.82
N ASP A 216 3.49 0.75 10.94
CA ASP A 216 4.67 -0.13 11.00
C ASP A 216 5.14 -0.58 9.62
N ALA A 217 4.24 -0.60 8.64
CA ALA A 217 4.48 -1.05 7.27
C ALA A 217 3.52 -0.38 6.28
N TYR A 218 3.77 -0.57 4.98
CA TYR A 218 2.90 -0.10 3.91
C TYR A 218 2.63 -1.21 2.89
N ILE A 219 1.41 -1.26 2.39
CA ILE A 219 1.02 -2.11 1.25
C ILE A 219 0.54 -1.18 0.15
N VAL A 220 0.98 -1.42 -1.08
CA VAL A 220 0.47 -0.70 -2.25
C VAL A 220 0.02 -1.70 -3.28
N GLU A 221 -1.18 -1.49 -3.80
CA GLU A 221 -1.67 -2.23 -4.96
C GLU A 221 -1.60 -1.39 -6.21
N SER A 222 -1.34 -2.02 -7.34
CA SER A 222 -1.53 -1.42 -8.67
C SER A 222 -0.75 -0.13 -8.88
N LEU A 223 0.37 0.09 -8.17
CA LEU A 223 1.16 1.32 -8.27
C LEU A 223 1.45 1.71 -9.72
N PHE A 224 1.81 0.75 -10.57
CA PHE A 224 2.14 1.01 -11.97
C PHE A 224 0.95 0.83 -12.93
N ASN A 225 -0.14 0.16 -12.50
CA ASN A 225 -1.35 -0.05 -13.29
C ASN A 225 -2.33 1.14 -13.19
N TRP A 226 -2.59 1.62 -11.97
CA TRP A 226 -3.70 2.53 -11.64
C TRP A 226 -3.29 3.77 -10.82
N TYR A 227 -2.07 3.79 -10.28
CA TYR A 227 -1.60 4.93 -9.48
C TYR A 227 -0.19 5.42 -9.86
N PRO A 228 0.15 5.56 -11.15
CA PRO A 228 1.52 5.91 -11.52
C PRO A 228 1.99 7.25 -10.92
N TYR A 229 1.08 8.19 -10.62
CA TYR A 229 1.38 9.43 -9.90
C TYR A 229 1.75 9.24 -8.42
N ASP A 230 1.22 8.22 -7.75
CA ASP A 230 1.47 8.01 -6.32
C ASP A 230 2.94 7.67 -6.03
N ILE A 231 3.69 7.20 -7.03
CA ILE A 231 5.10 6.88 -6.87
C ILE A 231 5.96 8.09 -6.51
N ASP A 232 5.64 9.26 -7.09
CA ASP A 232 6.35 10.51 -6.79
C ASP A 232 6.08 10.95 -5.35
N ASN A 233 4.87 10.70 -4.85
CA ASN A 233 4.52 10.96 -3.46
C ASN A 233 5.27 10.02 -2.50
N TYR A 234 5.40 8.74 -2.85
CA TYR A 234 6.13 7.76 -2.04
C TYR A 234 7.65 7.96 -2.07
N ASN A 235 8.18 8.55 -3.15
CA ASN A 235 9.58 8.93 -3.27
C ASN A 235 9.88 10.33 -2.71
N GLY A 236 8.88 10.99 -2.12
CA GLY A 236 8.94 12.34 -1.57
C GLY A 236 9.52 12.43 -0.16
N SER A 237 8.98 13.34 0.65
CA SER A 237 9.35 13.53 2.06
C SER A 237 8.11 13.34 2.94
N PRO A 238 7.98 12.23 3.69
CA PRO A 238 8.97 11.15 3.84
C PRO A 238 9.08 10.24 2.62
N ASN A 239 10.27 9.68 2.40
CA ASN A 239 10.48 8.67 1.38
C ASN A 239 10.07 7.30 1.93
N LEU A 240 8.92 6.80 1.49
CA LEU A 240 8.40 5.50 1.93
C LEU A 240 9.08 4.33 1.21
N LEU A 241 9.58 4.55 -0.03
CA LEU A 241 10.24 3.50 -0.83
C LEU A 241 11.60 3.08 -0.26
N THR A 242 12.32 4.02 0.35
CA THR A 242 13.67 3.82 0.92
C THR A 242 13.71 4.04 2.43
N GLY A 243 12.53 4.19 3.05
CA GLY A 243 12.38 4.39 4.49
C GLY A 243 12.78 3.16 5.31
N SER A 244 12.78 3.31 6.63
CA SER A 244 13.11 2.22 7.56
C SER A 244 12.00 1.19 7.77
N LYS A 245 10.84 1.38 7.14
CA LYS A 245 9.64 0.54 7.31
C LYS A 245 9.39 -0.24 6.02
N PRO A 246 8.94 -1.50 6.12
CA PRO A 246 8.63 -2.29 4.95
C PRO A 246 7.49 -1.71 4.12
N MET A 247 7.67 -1.81 2.81
CA MET A 247 6.69 -1.42 1.81
C MET A 247 6.64 -2.50 0.75
N TRP A 248 5.46 -3.09 0.55
CA TRP A 248 5.26 -4.14 -0.43
C TRP A 248 4.32 -3.65 -1.54
N ILE A 249 4.76 -3.80 -2.78
CA ILE A 249 4.03 -3.33 -3.96
C ILE A 249 3.51 -4.54 -4.73
N PHE A 250 2.19 -4.70 -4.79
CA PHE A 250 1.50 -5.76 -5.50
C PHE A 250 1.00 -5.25 -6.86
N GLN A 251 1.21 -6.03 -7.92
CA GLN A 251 0.94 -5.65 -9.31
C GLN A 251 0.17 -6.73 -10.05
N TYR A 252 -0.57 -6.29 -11.07
CA TYR A 252 -1.40 -7.15 -11.91
C TYR A 252 -0.95 -7.08 -13.36
N GLU A 253 -0.57 -8.22 -13.92
CA GLU A 253 -0.14 -8.30 -15.32
C GLU A 253 -1.29 -7.97 -16.28
N GLY A 254 -0.98 -7.24 -17.35
CA GLY A 254 -1.93 -6.98 -18.45
C GLY A 254 -3.02 -5.97 -18.14
N ILE A 255 -3.22 -5.60 -16.87
CA ILE A 255 -4.15 -4.53 -16.48
C ILE A 255 -3.60 -3.18 -16.97
N ASN A 256 -4.46 -2.43 -17.66
CA ASN A 256 -4.16 -1.15 -18.32
C ASN A 256 -2.94 -1.20 -19.27
N GLY A 257 -2.75 -2.35 -19.94
CA GLY A 257 -1.69 -2.51 -20.92
C GLY A 257 -0.27 -2.47 -20.33
N LEU A 258 -0.13 -2.73 -19.02
CA LEU A 258 1.18 -2.89 -18.39
C LEU A 258 1.72 -4.31 -18.65
N SER A 259 2.62 -4.42 -19.63
CA SER A 259 3.39 -5.64 -19.85
C SER A 259 4.51 -5.79 -18.82
N ASN A 260 5.02 -7.02 -18.62
CA ASN A 260 6.17 -7.26 -17.74
C ASN A 260 7.43 -6.46 -18.16
N SER A 261 7.66 -6.28 -19.47
CA SER A 261 8.78 -5.45 -19.94
C SER A 261 8.63 -3.99 -19.54
N LYS A 262 7.43 -3.42 -19.74
CA LYS A 262 7.11 -2.04 -19.37
C LYS A 262 7.12 -1.83 -17.86
N LEU A 263 6.68 -2.84 -17.09
CA LEU A 263 6.78 -2.82 -15.63
C LEU A 263 8.25 -2.74 -15.17
N ARG A 264 9.15 -3.56 -15.73
CA ARG A 264 10.59 -3.50 -15.40
C ARG A 264 11.20 -2.14 -15.72
N GLU A 265 10.90 -1.60 -16.91
CA GLU A 265 11.35 -0.26 -17.31
C GLU A 265 10.93 0.79 -16.26
N ARG A 266 9.65 0.81 -15.88
CA ARG A 266 9.12 1.74 -14.87
C ARG A 266 9.72 1.51 -13.48
N MET A 267 9.91 0.26 -13.07
CA MET A 267 10.56 -0.09 -11.81
C MET A 267 11.99 0.46 -11.73
N VAL A 268 12.79 0.27 -12.79
CA VAL A 268 14.15 0.82 -12.89
C VAL A 268 14.14 2.35 -12.87
N GLU A 269 13.27 2.98 -13.65
CA GLU A 269 13.15 4.45 -13.71
C GLU A 269 12.81 5.05 -12.34
N GLN A 270 11.96 4.36 -11.58
CA GLN A 270 11.41 4.83 -10.31
C GLN A 270 12.20 4.34 -9.09
N GLY A 271 13.18 3.46 -9.28
CA GLY A 271 14.01 2.92 -8.21
C GLY A 271 13.29 1.91 -7.32
N VAL A 272 12.29 1.20 -7.86
CA VAL A 272 11.60 0.10 -7.19
C VAL A 272 12.30 -1.20 -7.58
N GLU A 273 12.91 -1.90 -6.62
CA GLU A 273 13.67 -3.13 -6.89
C GLU A 273 12.77 -4.34 -7.10
N THR A 274 11.73 -4.48 -6.27
CA THR A 274 10.88 -5.67 -6.21
C THR A 274 9.41 -5.29 -6.12
N THR A 275 8.57 -5.99 -6.88
CA THR A 275 7.12 -6.02 -6.73
C THR A 275 6.64 -7.47 -6.60
N TYR A 276 5.39 -7.68 -6.23
CA TYR A 276 4.76 -8.99 -6.17
C TYR A 276 3.71 -9.07 -7.28
N MET A 277 3.86 -10.02 -8.19
CA MET A 277 2.96 -10.23 -9.32
C MET A 277 1.89 -11.24 -8.99
N ASP A 278 0.65 -10.93 -9.36
CA ASP A 278 -0.46 -11.87 -9.26
C ASP A 278 -0.36 -12.93 -10.37
N THR A 279 -0.36 -14.21 -10.00
CA THR A 279 -0.26 -15.33 -10.95
C THR A 279 -1.20 -16.47 -10.57
N ASN A 280 -1.33 -17.46 -11.45
CA ASN A 280 -2.09 -18.69 -11.17
C ASN A 280 -1.47 -19.59 -10.07
N ASN A 281 -0.27 -19.25 -9.60
CA ASN A 281 0.42 -19.89 -8.48
C ASN A 281 0.41 -19.03 -7.20
N GLY A 282 -0.39 -17.95 -7.18
CA GLY A 282 -0.38 -16.95 -6.12
C GLY A 282 0.60 -15.81 -6.42
N TRP A 283 1.02 -15.12 -5.37
CA TRP A 283 1.92 -13.97 -5.48
C TRP A 283 3.36 -14.43 -5.67
N VAL A 284 4.04 -13.86 -6.66
CA VAL A 284 5.44 -14.19 -6.98
C VAL A 284 6.27 -12.92 -7.00
N GLU A 285 7.45 -12.95 -6.40
CA GLU A 285 8.40 -11.85 -6.48
C GLU A 285 8.81 -11.58 -7.93
N PHE A 286 8.85 -10.31 -8.29
CA PHE A 286 9.23 -9.83 -9.60
C PHE A 286 10.21 -8.67 -9.42
N HIS A 287 11.40 -8.82 -9.99
CA HIS A 287 12.50 -7.89 -9.76
C HIS A 287 12.70 -6.97 -10.96
N ALA A 288 13.28 -5.79 -10.76
CA ALA A 288 13.52 -4.85 -11.85
C ALA A 288 14.53 -5.38 -12.90
N THR A 289 15.51 -6.19 -12.46
CA THR A 289 16.72 -6.53 -13.25
C THR A 289 16.89 -8.01 -13.59
N GLN A 290 15.87 -8.86 -13.38
CA GLN A 290 15.91 -10.28 -13.73
C GLN A 290 15.38 -10.60 -15.13
#